data_AF-A0A259ICY2-F1
#
_entry.id   AF-A0A259ICY2-F1
#
_cell.length_a   1.000
_cell.length_b   1.000
_cell.length_c   1.000
_cell.angle_alpha   90.00
_cell.angle_beta   90.00
_cell.angle_gamma   90.00
#
_symmetry.space_group_name_H-M   'P 1'
#
loop_
_entity.id
_entity.type
_entity.pdbx_description
1 polymer ?
#
loop_
_entity_poly.entity_id
_entity_poly.type
_entity_poly.pdbx_seq_one_letter_code
_entity_poly.pdbx_strand_id
1 'polypeptide(L)' 'MKNIEAIQAFVALGQESRLNVYRLIVQKGDTGLMPSQIHEMLGIPNATLSFHLKELYQANLIT' A
#
# COMPACT_ATOMS: atom_id res chain seq x y z
N MET A 1 -13.40 4.81 -12.97
CA MET A 1 -13.51 3.78 -11.92
C MET A 1 -14.97 3.38 -11.77
N LYS A 2 -15.28 2.09 -11.84
CA LYS A 2 -16.62 1.55 -11.53
C LYS A 2 -16.80 1.46 -10.01
N ASN A 3 -18.04 1.42 -9.52
CA ASN A 3 -18.31 1.35 -8.07
C ASN A 3 -17.61 0.16 -7.38
N ILE A 4 -17.53 -1.00 -8.05
CA ILE A 4 -16.85 -2.19 -7.50
C ILE A 4 -15.35 -1.93 -7.27
N GLU A 5 -14.68 -1.28 -8.23
CA GLU A 5 -13.26 -0.92 -8.11
C GLU A 5 -13.07 0.10 -6.97
N ALA A 6 -13.96 1.09 -6.87
CA ALA A 6 -13.90 2.09 -5.80
C ALA A 6 -14.06 1.45 -4.41
N ILE A 7 -15.01 0.51 -4.28
CA ILE A 7 -15.21 -0.26 -3.05
C ILE A 7 -13.94 -1.07 -2.72
N GLN A 8 -13.31 -1.73 -3.70
CA GLN A 8 -12.07 -2.47 -3.48
C GLN A 8 -10.93 -1.56 -3.00
N ALA A 9 -10.79 -0.38 -3.60
CA ALA A 9 -9.82 0.61 -3.14
C ALA A 9 -10.09 1.07 -1.70
N PHE A 10 -11.35 1.32 -1.34
CA PHE A 10 -11.70 1.69 0.03
C PHE A 10 -11.46 0.55 1.03
N VAL A 11 -11.75 -0.69 0.67
CA VAL A 11 -11.44 -1.86 1.51
C VAL A 11 -9.93 -2.01 1.70
N ALA A 12 -9.14 -1.82 0.64
CA ALA A 12 -7.69 -1.80 0.73
C ALA A 12 -7.21 -0.65 1.64
N LEU A 13 -7.70 0.57 1.47
CA LEU A 13 -7.25 1.71 2.28
C LEU A 13 -7.80 1.73 3.71
N GLY A 14 -8.83 0.93 4.01
CA GLY A 14 -9.50 0.89 5.32
C GLY A 14 -8.72 0.22 6.47
N GLN A 15 -7.44 -0.10 6.28
CA GLN A 15 -6.57 -0.60 7.34
C GLN A 15 -5.40 0.36 7.55
N GLU A 16 -5.18 0.78 8.80
CA GLU A 16 -4.28 1.89 9.14
C GLU A 16 -2.84 1.69 8.65
N SER A 17 -2.22 0.55 8.93
CA SER A 17 -0.84 0.26 8.51
C SER A 17 -0.68 0.29 6.99
N ARG A 18 -1.66 -0.24 6.26
CA ARG A 18 -1.69 -0.27 4.79
C ARG A 18 -1.94 1.11 4.20
N LEU A 19 -2.78 1.92 4.82
CA LEU A 19 -2.92 3.33 4.45
C LEU A 19 -1.61 4.09 4.63
N ASN A 20 -0.87 3.83 5.71
CA ASN A 20 0.44 4.44 5.94
C ASN A 20 1.46 4.02 4.87
N VAL A 21 1.47 2.73 4.48
CA VAL A 21 2.29 2.23 3.35
C VAL A 21 1.92 2.96 2.05
N TYR A 22 0.64 3.03 1.72
CA TYR A 22 0.17 3.68 0.49
C TYR A 22 0.56 5.17 0.46
N ARG A 23 0.33 5.91 1.55
CA ARG A 23 0.69 7.33 1.66
C ARG A 23 2.18 7.54 1.48
N LEU A 24 3.01 6.68 2.04
CA LEU A 24 4.46 6.76 1.91
C LEU A 24 4.91 6.56 0.45
N ILE A 25 4.30 5.60 -0.26
CA ILE A 25 4.58 5.37 -1.70
C ILE A 25 4.13 6.59 -2.53
N VAL A 26 2.92 7.11 -2.30
CA VAL A 26 2.40 8.29 -3.00
C VAL A 26 3.28 9.53 -2.78
N GLN A 27 3.83 9.71 -1.58
CA GLN A 27 4.76 10.81 -1.28
C GLN A 27 6.08 10.72 -2.05
N LYS A 28 6.52 9.51 -2.42
CA LYS A 28 7.71 9.32 -3.25
C LYS A 28 7.42 9.45 -4.73
N GLY A 29 6.18 9.25 -5.17
CA GLY A 29 5.78 9.37 -6.56
C GLY A 29 6.58 8.43 -7.46
N ASP A 30 7.01 8.94 -8.60
CA ASP A 30 7.64 8.14 -9.66
C ASP A 30 8.97 7.48 -9.26
N THR A 31 9.64 7.95 -8.20
CA THR A 31 10.88 7.29 -7.73
C THR A 31 10.58 5.94 -7.06
N GLY A 32 9.35 5.73 -6.58
CA GLY A 32 8.95 4.54 -5.85
C GLY A 32 9.74 4.32 -4.55
N LEU A 33 9.56 3.12 -3.98
CA LEU A 33 10.28 2.63 -2.82
C LEU A 33 10.50 1.12 -2.91
N MET A 34 11.65 0.67 -2.45
CA MET A 34 11.87 -0.74 -2.18
C MET A 34 11.13 -1.16 -0.91
N PRO A 35 10.59 -2.40 -0.83
CA PRO A 35 9.94 -2.89 0.39
C PRO A 35 10.82 -2.80 1.64
N SER A 36 12.14 -2.97 1.52
CA SER A 36 13.09 -2.79 2.62
C SER A 36 13.07 -1.36 3.19
N GLN A 37 12.99 -0.34 2.32
CA GLN A 37 12.90 1.05 2.74
C GLN A 37 11.57 1.34 3.46
N ILE A 38 10.48 0.73 3.00
CA ILE A 38 9.17 0.86 3.66
C ILE A 38 9.20 0.21 5.05
N HIS A 39 9.80 -0.97 5.16
CA HIS A 39 10.02 -1.66 6.44
C HIS A 39 10.81 -0.79 7.42
N GLU A 40 11.93 -0.23 6.99
CA GLU A 40 12.78 0.65 7.81
C GLU A 40 12.04 1.92 8.26
N MET A 41 11.25 2.53 7.38
CA MET A 41 10.57 3.79 7.69
C MET A 41 9.31 3.63 8.55
N LEU A 42 8.58 2.52 8.43
CA LEU A 42 7.30 2.30 9.12
C LEU A 42 7.36 1.26 10.25
N GLY A 43 8.47 0.51 10.38
CA GLY A 43 8.64 -0.53 11.39
C GLY A 43 7.69 -1.73 11.23
N ILE A 44 7.07 -1.90 10.06
CA ILE A 44 6.11 -2.98 9.80
C ILE A 44 6.87 -4.28 9.53
N PRO A 45 6.60 -5.40 10.24
CA PRO A 45 7.26 -6.68 9.97
C PRO A 45 7.14 -7.10 8.50
N ASN A 46 8.21 -7.68 7.92
CA ASN A 46 8.27 -7.99 6.49
C ASN A 46 7.11 -8.87 5.98
N ALA A 47 6.67 -9.86 6.77
CA ALA A 47 5.52 -10.70 6.39
C ALA A 47 4.22 -9.89 6.28
N THR A 48 3.99 -8.99 7.25
CA THR A 48 2.84 -8.08 7.27
C THR A 48 2.92 -7.05 6.13
N LEU A 49 4.11 -6.51 5.87
CA LEU A 49 4.32 -5.57 4.76
C LEU A 49 4.02 -6.24 3.40
N SER A 50 4.52 -7.45 3.17
CA SER A 50 4.22 -8.22 1.95
C SER A 50 2.73 -8.43 1.75
N PHE A 51 1.99 -8.73 2.82
CA PHE A 51 0.54 -8.83 2.77
C PHE A 51 -0.11 -7.48 2.39
N HIS A 52 0.31 -6.38 3.00
CA HIS A 52 -0.23 -5.05 2.66
C HIS A 52 0.06 -4.63 1.22
N LEU A 53 1.29 -4.86 0.72
CA LEU A 53 1.66 -4.56 -0.65
C LEU A 53 0.84 -5.38 -1.64
N LYS A 54 0.62 -6.67 -1.37
CA LYS A 54 -0.23 -7.53 -2.20
C LYS A 54 -1.66 -6.98 -2.31
N GLU A 55 -2.25 -6.58 -1.18
CA GLU A 55 -3.61 -6.04 -1.14
C GLU A 55 -3.74 -4.70 -1.89
N LEU A 56 -2.74 -3.82 -1.75
CA LEU A 56 -2.68 -2.57 -2.50
C LEU A 56 -2.53 -2.82 -4.01
N TYR A 57 -1.69 -3.77 -4.40
CA TYR A 57 -1.49 -4.16 -5.80
C TYR A 57 -2.77 -4.75 -6.40
N GLN A 58 -3.45 -5.65 -5.68
CA GLN A 58 -4.72 -6.23 -6.11
C GLN A 58 -5.85 -5.19 -6.26
N ALA A 59 -5.79 -4.10 -5.49
CA ALA A 59 -6.70 -2.96 -5.63
C ALA A 59 -6.28 -1.96 -6.72
N ASN A 60 -5.24 -2.25 -7.50
CA ASN A 60 -4.65 -1.37 -8.52
C ASN A 60 -4.22 0.00 -7.97
N LEU A 61 -3.78 0.06 -6.72
CA LEU A 61 -3.33 1.29 -6.07
C LEU A 61 -1.80 1.50 -6.19
N ILE A 62 -1.05 0.44 -6.47
CA ILE A 62 0.41 0.46 -6.68
C ILE A 62 0.79 -0.49 -7.83
N THR A 63 2.03 -0.39 -8.32
CA THR A 63 2.59 -1.21 -9.42
C THR A 63 3.93 -1.80 -9.06
#